data_AF-A0A920E2K8-F1
#
_entry.id   AF-A0A920E2K8-F1
#
_cell.length_a   1.000
_cell.length_b   1.000
_cell.length_c   1.000
_cell.angle_alpha   90.00
_cell.angle_beta   90.00
_cell.angle_gamma   90.00
#
_symmetry.space_group_name_H-M   'P 1'
#
loop_
_entity.id
_entity.type
_entity.pdbx_description
1 polymer ?
#
loop_
_entity_poly.entity_id
_entity_poly.type
_entity_poly.pdbx_seq_one_letter_code
_entity_poly.pdbx_strand_id
1 'polypeptide(L)'
;MIAEEFEHFDYFDKTMLKKRTRPTALSPIWHYGGYFLGAVTSVLGEKYVHACTEAVEEVIVDHYNAQIKYLESLGTEKEMLKKIKKFCADEDEHRSFAEQSNLNDQSVDIFKNLTKNLTRLAIRLSKKI
;
A
#
# COMPACT_ATOMS: atom_id res chain seq x y z
N MET A 1 2.39 5.96 11.23
CA MET A 1 3.07 5.94 9.93
C MET A 1 4.42 5.24 9.95
N ILE A 2 5.59 5.90 10.00
CA ILE A 2 6.89 5.21 9.71
C ILE A 2 7.16 3.97 10.59
N ALA A 3 6.84 4.03 11.89
CA ALA A 3 7.03 2.88 12.78
C ALA A 3 6.13 1.68 12.41
N GLU A 4 4.91 1.95 11.94
CA GLU A 4 3.99 0.91 11.46
C GLU A 4 4.50 0.31 10.15
N GLU A 5 4.97 1.12 9.19
CA GLU A 5 5.58 0.65 7.94
C GLU A 5 6.73 -0.33 8.18
N PHE A 6 7.59 -0.02 9.17
CA PHE A 6 8.66 -0.93 9.57
C PHE A 6 8.15 -2.22 10.22
N GLU A 7 7.09 -2.16 11.04
CA GLU A 7 6.46 -3.37 11.59
C GLU A 7 5.87 -4.24 10.47
N HIS A 8 5.18 -3.63 9.52
CA HIS A 8 4.57 -4.31 8.37
C HIS A 8 5.63 -4.99 7.52
N PHE A 9 6.68 -4.24 7.14
CA PHE A 9 7.80 -4.75 6.37
C PHE A 9 8.48 -5.93 7.07
N ASP A 10 8.86 -5.78 8.34
CA ASP A 10 9.54 -6.82 9.12
C ASP A 10 8.67 -8.08 9.24
N TYR A 11 7.36 -7.92 9.45
CA TYR A 11 6.43 -9.04 9.49
C TYR A 11 6.41 -9.81 8.17
N PHE A 12 6.27 -9.11 7.04
CA PHE A 12 6.20 -9.77 5.73
C PHE A 12 7.54 -10.38 5.32
N ASP A 13 8.66 -9.72 5.56
CA ASP A 13 9.99 -10.24 5.25
C ASP A 13 10.26 -11.56 5.99
N LYS A 14 10.05 -11.57 7.31
CA LYS A 14 10.17 -12.78 8.14
C LYS A 14 9.19 -13.87 7.69
N THR A 15 7.97 -13.50 7.34
CA THR A 15 6.95 -14.47 6.90
C THR A 15 7.30 -15.08 5.55
N MET A 16 7.80 -14.30 4.60
CA MET A 16 8.28 -14.77 3.30
C MET A 16 9.45 -15.74 3.48
N LEU A 17 10.43 -15.40 4.31
CA LEU A 17 11.56 -16.28 4.63
C LEU A 17 11.09 -17.59 5.27
N LYS A 18 10.21 -17.51 6.28
CA LYS A 18 9.67 -18.69 6.99
C LYS A 18 8.89 -19.62 6.06
N LYS A 19 8.09 -19.07 5.15
CA LYS A 19 7.28 -19.83 4.19
C LYS A 19 8.05 -20.21 2.91
N ARG A 20 9.31 -19.78 2.77
CA ARG A 20 10.14 -19.94 1.57
C ARG A 20 9.45 -19.39 0.31
N THR A 21 8.69 -18.32 0.47
CA THR A 21 8.01 -17.63 -0.62
C THR A 21 9.01 -16.71 -1.32
N ARG A 22 9.15 -16.86 -2.63
CA ARG A 22 10.00 -15.96 -3.43
C ARG A 22 9.29 -14.60 -3.57
N PRO A 23 9.96 -13.46 -3.34
CA PRO A 23 9.40 -12.15 -3.63
C PRO A 23 9.26 -11.95 -5.15
N THR A 24 8.46 -10.95 -5.55
CA THR A 24 8.35 -10.60 -6.97
C THR A 24 9.68 -10.16 -7.55
N ALA A 25 9.98 -10.57 -8.79
CA ALA A 25 11.20 -10.14 -9.49
C ALA A 25 11.21 -8.64 -9.79
N LEU A 26 10.05 -7.98 -9.71
CA LEU A 26 9.89 -6.55 -9.94
C LEU A 26 10.21 -5.69 -8.70
N SER A 27 10.58 -6.30 -7.57
CA SER A 27 10.86 -5.59 -6.32
C SER A 27 11.87 -4.41 -6.48
N PRO A 28 12.98 -4.55 -7.23
CA PRO A 28 13.89 -3.42 -7.46
C PRO A 28 13.21 -2.24 -8.17
N ILE A 29 12.34 -2.51 -9.15
CA ILE A 29 11.63 -1.49 -9.92
C ILE A 29 10.69 -0.71 -8.99
N TRP A 30 9.96 -1.41 -8.13
CA TRP A 30 9.04 -0.77 -7.18
C TRP A 30 9.76 0.02 -6.10
N HIS A 31 10.93 -0.44 -5.65
CA HIS A 31 11.75 0.30 -4.70
C HIS A 31 12.17 1.67 -5.27
N TYR A 32 12.75 1.68 -6.48
CA TYR A 32 13.10 2.93 -7.15
C TYR A 32 11.88 3.78 -7.52
N GLY A 33 10.79 3.13 -7.93
CA GLY A 33 9.53 3.80 -8.27
C GLY A 33 8.92 4.54 -7.09
N GLY A 34 8.86 3.91 -5.91
CA GLY A 34 8.34 4.53 -4.68
C GLY A 34 9.20 5.71 -4.24
N TYR A 35 10.53 5.57 -4.26
CA TYR A 35 11.45 6.68 -3.94
C TYR A 35 11.26 7.87 -4.89
N PHE A 36 11.21 7.60 -6.19
CA PHE A 36 11.03 8.64 -7.20
C PHE A 36 9.68 9.34 -7.05
N LEU A 37 8.60 8.60 -6.82
CA LEU A 37 7.26 9.15 -6.60
C LEU A 37 7.25 10.08 -5.39
N GLY A 38 7.84 9.67 -4.26
CA GLY A 38 7.94 10.50 -3.06
C GLY A 38 8.79 11.76 -3.27
N ALA A 39 9.90 11.66 -4.02
CA ALA A 39 10.72 12.82 -4.35
C ALA A 39 9.95 13.84 -5.22
N VAL A 40 9.23 13.36 -6.25
CA VAL A 40 8.44 14.22 -7.13
C VAL A 40 7.30 14.90 -6.37
N THR A 41 6.53 14.17 -5.55
CA THR A 41 5.41 14.77 -4.81
C THR A 41 5.88 15.78 -3.77
N SER A 42 7.03 15.53 -3.14
CA SER A 42 7.64 16.48 -2.21
C SER A 42 7.98 17.81 -2.89
N VAL A 43 8.45 17.79 -4.15
CA VAL A 43 8.72 19.00 -4.94
C VAL A 43 7.43 19.71 -5.38
N LEU A 44 6.38 18.96 -5.71
CA LEU A 44 5.08 19.51 -6.11
C LEU A 44 4.31 20.14 -4.93
N GLY A 45 4.67 19.79 -3.69
CA GLY A 45 4.17 20.38 -2.46
C GLY A 45 3.25 19.46 -1.66
N GLU A 46 2.93 19.90 -0.44
CA GLU A 46 2.26 19.09 0.59
C GLU A 46 0.94 18.47 0.12
N LYS A 47 0.12 19.21 -0.65
CA LYS A 47 -1.14 18.67 -1.18
C LYS A 47 -0.94 17.44 -2.07
N TYR A 48 0.16 17.34 -2.81
CA TYR A 48 0.45 16.17 -3.65
C TYR A 48 1.06 15.01 -2.86
N VAL A 49 1.73 15.30 -1.73
CA VAL A 49 2.19 14.28 -0.79
C VAL A 49 0.98 13.58 -0.17
N HIS A 50 0.05 14.35 0.42
CA HIS A 50 -1.18 13.79 1.01
C HIS A 50 -2.04 13.08 -0.03
N ALA A 51 -2.20 13.66 -1.23
CA ALA A 51 -2.91 13.01 -2.32
C ALA A 51 -2.27 11.69 -2.77
N CYS A 52 -0.93 11.61 -2.77
CA CYS A 52 -0.22 10.38 -3.08
C CYS A 52 -0.46 9.32 -2.02
N THR A 53 -0.32 9.68 -0.74
CA THR A 53 -0.58 8.77 0.39
C THR A 53 -2.02 8.28 0.35
N GLU A 54 -3.01 9.16 0.28
CA GLU A 54 -4.43 8.75 0.20
C GLU A 54 -4.69 7.80 -0.98
N ALA A 55 -4.15 8.12 -2.16
CA ALA A 55 -4.33 7.31 -3.36
C ALA A 55 -3.67 5.93 -3.26
N VAL A 56 -2.47 5.84 -2.68
CA VAL A 56 -1.78 4.57 -2.47
C VAL A 56 -2.53 3.76 -1.42
N GLU A 57 -2.83 4.34 -0.26
CA GLU A 57 -3.44 3.62 0.85
C GLU A 57 -4.84 3.14 0.55
N GLU A 58 -5.64 3.87 -0.23
CA GLU A 58 -6.92 3.34 -0.70
C GLU A 58 -6.77 2.02 -1.46
N VAL A 59 -5.76 1.93 -2.34
CA VAL A 59 -5.51 0.72 -3.12
C VAL A 59 -4.92 -0.39 -2.24
N ILE A 60 -4.10 -0.06 -1.25
CA ILE A 60 -3.54 -1.02 -0.30
C ILE A 60 -4.64 -1.59 0.61
N VAL A 61 -5.53 -0.75 1.14
CA VAL A 61 -6.71 -1.16 1.93
C VAL A 61 -7.62 -2.07 1.12
N ASP A 62 -7.93 -1.71 -0.13
CA ASP A 62 -8.69 -2.58 -1.05
C ASP A 62 -7.99 -3.93 -1.23
N HIS A 63 -6.66 -3.92 -1.37
CA HIS A 63 -5.88 -5.13 -1.53
C HIS A 63 -5.91 -6.00 -0.28
N TYR A 64 -5.71 -5.44 0.92
CA TYR A 64 -5.78 -6.16 2.18
C TYR A 64 -7.18 -6.73 2.43
N ASN A 65 -8.24 -5.99 2.15
CA ASN A 65 -9.60 -6.50 2.24
C ASN A 65 -9.84 -7.73 1.36
N ALA A 66 -9.26 -7.77 0.15
CA ALA A 66 -9.31 -8.95 -0.69
C ALA A 66 -8.51 -10.13 -0.10
N GLN A 67 -7.34 -9.87 0.49
CA GLN A 67 -6.54 -10.89 1.18
C GLN A 67 -7.25 -11.45 2.43
N ILE A 68 -7.92 -10.59 3.21
CA ILE A 68 -8.73 -10.97 4.38
C ILE A 68 -9.81 -11.95 3.97
N LYS A 69 -10.62 -11.60 2.96
CA LYS A 69 -11.68 -12.47 2.43
C LYS A 69 -11.12 -13.83 1.97
N TYR A 70 -9.98 -13.81 1.29
CA TYR A 70 -9.31 -15.03 0.85
C TYR A 70 -8.87 -15.91 2.03
N LEU A 71 -8.22 -15.34 3.04
CA LEU A 71 -7.75 -16.07 4.21
C LEU A 71 -8.90 -16.60 5.08
N GLU A 72 -9.99 -15.83 5.21
CA GLU A 72 -11.22 -16.28 5.86
C GLU A 72 -11.82 -17.49 5.14
N SER A 73 -11.81 -17.50 3.81
CA SER A 73 -12.31 -18.64 3.02
C SER A 73 -11.45 -19.91 3.18
N LEU A 74 -10.15 -19.77 3.49
CA LEU A 74 -9.27 -20.91 3.74
C LEU A 74 -9.43 -21.50 5.15
N GLY A 75 -9.74 -20.66 6.15
CA GLY A 75 -9.99 -21.09 7.53
C GLY A 75 -8.77 -21.59 8.34
N THR A 76 -7.57 -21.60 7.76
CA THR A 76 -6.37 -22.23 8.36
C THR A 76 -5.34 -21.22 8.91
N GLU A 77 -5.17 -20.07 8.27
CA GLU A 77 -4.09 -19.11 8.53
C GLU A 77 -4.50 -17.99 9.52
N LYS A 78 -4.95 -18.38 10.72
CA LYS A 78 -5.57 -17.44 11.70
C LYS A 78 -4.65 -16.30 12.16
N GLU A 79 -3.37 -16.58 12.40
CA GLU A 79 -2.40 -15.55 12.84
C GLU A 79 -2.09 -14.54 11.72
N MET A 80 -1.96 -15.02 10.48
CA MET A 80 -1.77 -14.16 9.32
C MET A 80 -3.00 -13.29 9.07
N LEU A 81 -4.19 -13.86 9.18
CA LEU A 81 -5.45 -13.13 9.08
C LEU A 81 -5.52 -12.01 10.13
N LYS A 82 -5.16 -12.29 11.39
CA LYS A 82 -5.13 -11.28 12.45
C LYS A 82 -4.17 -10.14 12.14
N LYS A 83 -2.97 -10.46 11.64
CA LYS A 83 -1.96 -9.45 11.29
C LYS A 83 -2.38 -8.60 10.10
N ILE A 84 -2.90 -9.20 9.03
CA ILE A 84 -3.41 -8.46 7.87
C ILE A 84 -4.61 -7.58 8.24
N LYS A 85 -5.51 -8.03 9.12
CA LYS A 85 -6.59 -7.18 9.64
C LYS A 85 -6.07 -5.95 10.40
N LYS A 86 -5.04 -6.11 11.22
CA LYS A 86 -4.38 -4.99 11.89
C LYS A 86 -3.80 -4.01 10.86
N PHE A 87 -2.97 -4.50 9.95
CA PHE A 87 -2.31 -3.64 8.96
C PHE A 87 -3.32 -2.93 8.06
N CYS A 88 -4.40 -3.60 7.68
CA CYS A 88 -5.50 -2.97 6.94
C CYS A 88 -6.15 -1.81 7.70
N ALA A 89 -6.26 -1.90 9.03
CA ALA A 89 -6.78 -0.81 9.85
C ALA A 89 -5.78 0.34 9.95
N ASP A 90 -4.49 0.02 10.16
CA ASP A 90 -3.40 1.00 10.18
C ASP A 90 -3.39 1.84 8.86
N GLU A 91 -3.49 1.19 7.70
CA GLU A 91 -3.53 1.91 6.40
C GLU A 91 -4.82 2.71 6.19
N ASP A 92 -5.94 2.25 6.73
CA ASP A 92 -7.19 3.00 6.62
C ASP A 92 -7.15 4.28 7.46
N GLU A 93 -6.46 4.24 8.60
CA GLU A 93 -6.16 5.43 9.41
C GLU A 93 -5.21 6.39 8.67
N HIS A 94 -4.15 5.88 8.03
CA HIS A 94 -3.25 6.68 7.18
C HIS A 94 -3.99 7.37 6.04
N ARG A 95 -4.84 6.62 5.32
CA ARG A 95 -5.69 7.13 4.25
C ARG A 95 -6.59 8.26 4.75
N SER A 96 -7.29 8.04 5.86
CA SER A 96 -8.22 9.00 6.44
C SER A 96 -7.51 10.28 6.89
N PHE A 97 -6.31 10.15 7.46
CA PHE A 97 -5.48 11.30 7.84
C PHE A 97 -5.05 12.13 6.61
N ALA A 98 -4.64 11.46 5.54
CA ALA A 98 -4.25 12.13 4.29
C ALA A 98 -5.45 12.79 3.59
N GLU A 99 -6.63 12.15 3.61
CA GLU A 99 -7.88 12.70 3.05
C GLU A 99 -8.31 13.99 3.75
N GLN A 100 -8.23 14.05 5.09
CA GLN A 100 -8.57 15.25 5.87
C GLN A 100 -7.69 16.46 5.54
N SER A 101 -6.46 16.20 5.06
CA SER A 101 -5.49 17.22 4.70
C SER A 101 -5.62 17.69 3.24
N ASN A 102 -6.49 17.06 2.45
CA ASN A 102 -6.63 17.35 1.04
C ASN A 102 -7.56 18.54 0.74
N LEU A 103 -7.10 19.38 -0.18
CA LEU A 103 -7.87 20.49 -0.73
C LEU A 103 -8.70 20.00 -1.92
N ASN A 104 -9.92 20.51 -2.05
CA ASN A 104 -10.80 20.21 -3.18
C ASN A 104 -10.26 20.88 -4.46
N ASP A 105 -9.41 20.17 -5.20
CA ASP A 105 -8.66 20.66 -6.36
C ASP A 105 -8.68 19.60 -7.48
N GLN A 106 -9.19 19.99 -8.65
CA GLN A 106 -9.33 19.10 -9.81
C GLN A 106 -7.99 18.48 -10.25
N SER A 107 -6.88 19.20 -10.14
CA SER A 107 -5.56 18.68 -10.50
C SER A 107 -5.08 17.59 -9.54
N VAL A 108 -5.44 17.71 -8.27
CA VAL A 108 -5.17 16.71 -7.22
C VAL A 108 -5.99 15.45 -7.47
N ASP A 109 -7.26 15.58 -7.83
CA ASP A 109 -8.12 14.43 -8.14
C ASP A 109 -7.64 13.63 -9.36
N ILE A 110 -7.19 14.33 -10.41
CA ILE A 110 -6.58 13.70 -11.59
C ILE A 110 -5.33 12.92 -11.17
N PHE A 111 -4.47 13.53 -10.36
CA PHE A 111 -3.26 12.88 -9.85
C PHE A 111 -3.61 11.64 -9.01
N LYS A 112 -4.57 11.73 -8.09
CA LYS A 112 -5.03 10.60 -7.27
C LYS A 112 -5.49 9.43 -8.12
N ASN A 113 -6.33 9.69 -9.12
CA ASN A 113 -6.83 8.65 -10.02
C ASN A 113 -5.72 7.96 -10.82
N LEU A 114 -4.74 8.73 -11.30
CA LEU A 114 -3.56 8.20 -11.97
C LEU A 114 -2.76 7.30 -11.02
N THR A 115 -2.44 7.80 -9.82
CA THR A 115 -1.68 7.07 -8.80
C THR A 115 -2.38 5.78 -8.41
N LYS A 116 -3.70 5.81 -8.15
CA LYS A 116 -4.50 4.61 -7.86
C LYS A 116 -4.37 3.55 -8.96
N ASN A 117 -4.48 3.95 -10.22
CA ASN A 117 -4.38 3.03 -11.35
C ASN A 117 -2.98 2.43 -11.49
N LEU A 118 -1.93 3.23 -11.28
CA LEU A 118 -0.55 2.76 -11.27
C LEU A 118 -0.31 1.74 -10.14
N THR A 119 -0.78 2.03 -8.92
CA THR A 119 -0.65 1.12 -7.77
C THR A 119 -1.39 -0.19 -8.01
N ARG A 120 -2.63 -0.14 -8.54
CA ARG A 120 -3.40 -1.36 -8.91
C ARG A 120 -2.66 -2.19 -9.95
N LEU A 121 -2.05 -1.55 -10.95
CA LEU A 121 -1.26 -2.22 -11.97
C LEU A 121 0.00 -2.86 -11.36
N ALA A 122 0.73 -2.15 -10.50
CA ALA A 122 1.91 -2.66 -9.82
C ALA A 122 1.60 -3.91 -8.99
N ILE A 123 0.50 -3.90 -8.24
CA ILE A 123 0.03 -5.07 -7.47
C ILE A 123 -0.32 -6.24 -8.42
N ARG A 124 -1.06 -5.97 -9.50
CA ARG A 124 -1.45 -7.02 -10.47
C ARG A 124 -0.23 -7.67 -11.13
N LEU A 125 0.77 -6.88 -11.52
CA LEU A 125 1.99 -7.39 -12.13
C LEU A 125 2.81 -8.19 -11.12
N SER A 126 2.96 -7.70 -9.89
CA SER A 126 3.71 -8.36 -8.82
C SER A 126 3.11 -9.71 -8.41
N LYS A 127 1.79 -9.86 -8.48
CA LYS A 127 1.13 -11.16 -8.22
C LYS A 127 1.44 -12.22 -9.28
N LYS A 128 1.90 -11.82 -10.46
CA LYS A 128 2.11 -12.72 -11.61
C LYS A 128 3.59 -13.08 -11.83
N ILE A 129 4.51 -12.23 -11.41
CA ILE A 129 5.96 -12.30 -11.71
C ILE A 129 6.76 -12.52 -10.43
#